data_AF-A0AB34J9U2-F1
#
_entry.id   AF-A0AB34J9U2-F1
#
_cell.length_a   1.000
_cell.length_b   1.000
_cell.length_c   1.000
_cell.angle_alpha   90.00
_cell.angle_beta   90.00
_cell.angle_gamma   90.00
#
_symmetry.space_group_name_H-M   'P 1'
#
loop_
_entity.id
_entity.type
_entity.pdbx_description
1 polymer ?
#
loop_
_entity_poly.entity_id
_entity_poly.type
_entity_poly.pdbx_seq_one_letter_code
_entity_poly.pdbx_strand_id
1 'polypeptide(L)'
;MVEHLWIRLAELREEAALEEWRRKHPLQTALLHRLRRLRIRGLLLLLLLREQPAFQRIASRASALRSWLAQTAVRWYLRGSRWVRVVPDRRWVEHLRVRELMAELEARGIGYSDCVEKEDLLEALCGPCPALPERSAKELHDDPEMAVKDACV
;
A
#
# COMPACT_ATOMS: atom_id res chain seq x y z
N MET A 1 12.99 32.86 -30.68
CA MET A 1 14.08 33.56 -29.94
C MET A 1 13.60 34.17 -28.63
N VAL A 2 12.45 34.85 -28.58
CA VAL A 2 11.96 35.52 -27.36
C VAL A 2 11.62 34.53 -26.23
N GLU A 3 11.03 33.37 -26.54
CA GLU A 3 10.67 32.36 -25.53
C GLU A 3 11.87 31.78 -24.77
N HIS A 4 13.01 31.57 -25.45
CA HIS A 4 14.24 31.12 -24.80
C HIS A 4 14.78 32.15 -23.81
N LEU A 5 14.59 33.44 -24.07
CA LEU A 5 15.00 34.50 -23.14
C LEU A 5 14.13 34.50 -21.89
N TRP A 6 12.82 34.24 -22.02
CA TRP A 6 11.91 34.13 -20.87
C TRP A 6 12.21 32.90 -20.02
N ILE A 7 12.51 31.76 -20.63
CA ILE A 7 12.92 30.54 -19.92
C ILE A 7 14.22 30.81 -19.15
N ARG A 8 15.22 31.44 -19.79
CA ARG A 8 16.48 31.80 -19.12
C ARG A 8 16.29 32.80 -17.98
N LEU A 9 15.38 33.77 -18.12
CA LEU A 9 15.06 34.72 -17.05
C LEU A 9 14.36 34.05 -15.86
N ALA A 10 13.52 33.05 -16.11
CA ALA A 10 12.87 32.27 -15.07
C ALA A 10 13.88 31.41 -14.30
N GLU A 11 14.77 30.70 -15.01
CA GLU A 11 15.86 29.92 -14.41
C GLU A 11 16.76 30.79 -13.51
N LEU A 12 17.18 31.97 -14.00
CA LEU A 12 18.01 32.90 -13.24
C LEU A 12 17.30 33.45 -12.00
N ARG A 13 15.98 33.66 -12.07
CA ARG A 13 15.17 34.07 -10.90
C ARG A 13 15.06 32.98 -9.86
N GLU A 14 14.87 31.74 -10.29
CA GLU A 14 14.80 30.59 -9.39
C GLU A 14 16.14 30.33 -8.71
N GLU A 15 17.24 30.45 -9.44
CA GLU A 15 18.61 30.35 -8.90
C GLU A 15 18.88 31.43 -7.87
N ALA A 16 18.54 32.69 -8.16
CA ALA A 16 18.70 33.80 -7.22
C ALA A 16 17.85 33.60 -5.95
N ALA A 17 16.59 33.17 -6.09
CA ALA A 17 15.70 32.89 -4.96
C ALA A 17 16.22 31.74 -4.08
N LEU A 18 16.78 30.70 -4.71
CA LEU A 18 17.42 29.58 -4.02
C LEU A 18 18.68 30.02 -3.26
N GLU A 19 19.49 30.91 -3.83
CA GLU A 19 20.67 31.46 -3.15
C GLU A 19 20.31 32.32 -1.94
N GLU A 20 19.30 33.19 -2.07
CA GLU A 20 18.81 34.00 -0.96
C GLU A 20 18.24 33.15 0.17
N TRP A 21 17.48 32.10 -0.17
CA TRP A 21 16.95 31.16 0.82
C TRP A 21 18.07 30.40 1.53
N ARG A 22 19.11 29.97 0.80
CA ARG A 22 20.29 29.31 1.37
C ARG A 22 21.07 30.19 2.34
N ARG A 23 21.18 31.49 2.03
CA ARG A 23 21.81 32.48 2.92
C ARG A 23 21.01 32.69 4.21
N LYS A 24 19.67 32.63 4.13
CA LYS A 24 18.77 32.80 5.29
C LYS A 24 18.69 31.55 6.18
N HIS A 25 18.94 30.34 5.65
CA HIS A 25 18.76 29.09 6.40
C HIS A 25 19.97 28.12 6.32
N PRO A 26 21.13 28.47 6.91
CA PRO A 26 22.37 27.66 6.81
C PRO A 26 22.28 26.28 7.49
N LEU A 27 21.48 26.15 8.55
CA LEU A 27 21.30 24.87 9.24
C LEU A 27 20.45 23.88 8.42
N GLN A 28 19.42 24.37 7.73
CA GLN A 28 18.54 23.54 6.90
C GLN A 28 19.26 23.06 5.64
N THR A 29 20.10 23.89 5.03
CA THR A 29 20.91 23.48 3.86
C THR A 29 21.94 22.42 4.24
N ALA A 30 22.59 22.54 5.40
CA ALA A 30 23.51 21.53 5.91
C ALA A 30 22.81 20.17 6.15
N LEU A 31 21.59 20.18 6.70
CA LEU A 31 20.79 18.97 6.88
C LEU A 31 20.38 18.34 5.55
N LEU A 32 19.92 19.13 4.58
CA LEU A 32 19.58 18.62 3.25
C LEU A 32 20.80 18.00 2.55
N HIS A 33 21.98 18.61 2.67
CA HIS A 33 23.22 18.02 2.15
C HIS A 33 23.59 16.71 2.84
N ARG A 34 23.44 16.62 4.18
CA ARG A 34 23.67 15.37 4.92
C ARG A 34 22.70 14.27 4.48
N LEU A 35 21.41 14.60 4.33
CA LEU A 35 20.40 13.65 3.86
C LEU A 35 20.68 13.18 2.43
N ARG A 36 21.06 14.08 1.51
CA ARG A 36 21.47 13.70 0.15
C ARG A 36 22.67 12.76 0.16
N ARG A 37 23.70 13.05 0.97
CA ARG A 37 24.88 12.18 1.12
C ARG A 37 24.52 10.81 1.69
N LEU A 38 23.66 10.77 2.71
CA LEU A 38 23.18 9.52 3.30
C LEU A 38 22.37 8.70 2.30
N ARG A 39 21.50 9.34 1.51
CA ARG A 39 20.73 8.69 0.45
C ARG A 39 21.63 8.08 -0.61
N ILE A 40 22.62 8.82 -1.09
CA ILE A 40 23.59 8.33 -2.09
C ILE A 40 24.39 7.15 -1.51
N ARG A 41 24.90 7.28 -0.27
CA ARG A 41 25.62 6.18 0.41
C ARG A 41 24.75 4.95 0.62
N GLY A 42 23.48 5.13 0.99
CA GLY A 42 22.51 4.06 1.14
C GLY A 42 22.22 3.34 -0.18
N LEU A 43 22.06 4.09 -1.28
CA LEU A 43 21.88 3.51 -2.61
C LEU A 43 23.12 2.74 -3.08
N LEU A 44 24.31 3.27 -2.85
CA LEU A 44 25.56 2.57 -3.16
C LEU A 44 25.73 1.30 -2.33
N LEU A 45 25.39 1.34 -1.04
CA LEU A 45 25.37 0.14 -0.18
C LEU A 45 24.37 -0.90 -0.69
N LEU A 46 23.17 -0.47 -1.10
CA LEU A 46 22.16 -1.37 -1.68
C LEU A 46 22.64 -2.00 -2.99
N LEU A 47 23.32 -1.24 -3.85
CA LEU A 47 23.91 -1.75 -5.09
C LEU A 47 25.04 -2.75 -4.81
N LEU A 48 25.95 -2.43 -3.87
CA LEU A 48 27.00 -3.33 -3.40
C LEU A 48 26.46 -4.62 -2.78
N LEU A 49 25.37 -4.52 -2.01
CA LEU A 49 24.68 -5.67 -1.44
C LEU A 49 24.00 -6.53 -2.52
N ARG A 50 23.51 -5.91 -3.61
CA ARG A 50 22.83 -6.61 -4.70
C ARG A 50 23.77 -7.50 -5.52
N GLU A 51 25.04 -7.13 -5.65
CA GLU A 51 26.03 -7.92 -6.40
C GLU A 51 26.61 -9.12 -5.63
N GLN A 52 26.36 -9.21 -4.32
CA GLN A 52 26.85 -10.34 -3.52
C GLN A 52 25.98 -11.59 -3.73
N PRO A 53 26.54 -12.77 -4.08
CA PRO A 53 25.78 -14.02 -4.20
C PRO A 53 25.18 -14.48 -2.86
N ALA A 54 25.72 -14.00 -1.73
CA ALA A 54 25.12 -14.17 -0.40
C ALA A 54 23.74 -13.49 -0.29
N PHE A 55 23.47 -12.46 -1.09
CA PHE A 55 22.19 -11.75 -1.09
C PHE A 55 21.05 -12.62 -1.61
N GLN A 56 21.29 -13.61 -2.48
CA GLN A 56 20.25 -14.55 -2.88
C GLN A 56 19.79 -15.44 -1.72
N ARG A 57 20.73 -15.86 -0.86
CA ARG A 57 20.41 -16.61 0.38
C ARG A 57 19.74 -15.72 1.44
N ILE A 58 20.07 -14.43 1.47
CA ILE A 58 19.41 -13.47 2.37
C ILE A 58 18.04 -13.08 1.82
N ALA A 59 17.85 -12.99 0.51
CA ALA A 59 16.57 -12.66 -0.12
C ALA A 59 15.53 -13.77 0.08
N SER A 60 15.95 -15.04 0.00
CA SER A 60 15.08 -16.16 0.36
C SER A 60 14.76 -16.21 1.86
N ARG A 61 15.68 -15.75 2.73
CA ARG A 61 15.38 -15.51 4.15
C ARG A 61 14.53 -14.25 4.36
N ALA A 62 14.63 -13.27 3.49
CA ALA A 62 13.89 -12.01 3.56
C ALA A 62 12.41 -12.21 3.23
N SER A 63 12.06 -13.15 2.35
CA SER A 63 10.65 -13.52 2.13
C SER A 63 10.06 -14.21 3.36
N ALA A 64 10.80 -15.08 4.04
CA ALA A 64 10.41 -15.68 5.32
C ALA A 64 10.30 -14.63 6.44
N LEU A 65 11.21 -13.65 6.47
CA LEU A 65 11.11 -12.50 7.37
C LEU A 65 9.91 -11.61 7.05
N ARG A 66 9.58 -11.39 5.76
CA ARG A 66 8.41 -10.60 5.38
C ARG A 66 7.11 -11.27 5.80
N SER A 67 6.97 -12.59 5.64
CA SER A 67 5.78 -13.29 6.12
C SER A 67 5.70 -13.26 7.65
N TRP A 68 6.83 -13.42 8.34
CA TRP A 68 6.89 -13.28 9.80
C TRP A 68 6.52 -11.87 10.27
N LEU A 69 7.08 -10.83 9.63
CA LEU A 69 6.80 -9.41 9.91
C LEU A 69 5.34 -9.06 9.60
N ALA A 70 4.77 -9.59 8.51
CA ALA A 70 3.36 -9.39 8.19
C ALA A 70 2.46 -10.00 9.27
N GLN A 71 2.75 -11.23 9.72
CA GLN A 71 2.00 -11.88 10.81
C GLN A 71 2.14 -11.13 12.13
N THR A 72 3.33 -10.64 12.46
CA THR A 72 3.53 -9.85 13.70
C THR A 72 2.85 -8.50 13.60
N ALA A 73 2.92 -7.81 12.47
CA ALA A 73 2.24 -6.54 12.25
C ALA A 73 0.72 -6.66 12.45
N VAL A 74 0.09 -7.70 11.88
CA VAL A 74 -1.34 -7.97 12.08
C VAL A 74 -1.67 -8.18 13.56
N ARG A 75 -0.86 -8.97 14.28
CA ARG A 75 -1.06 -9.21 15.72
C ARG A 75 -0.91 -7.93 16.55
N TRP A 76 0.07 -7.10 16.25
CA TRP A 76 0.24 -5.80 16.91
C TRP A 76 -0.91 -4.85 16.60
N TYR A 77 -1.38 -4.81 15.36
CA TYR A 77 -2.55 -4.02 14.96
C TYR A 77 -3.82 -4.45 15.69
N LEU A 78 -4.10 -5.76 15.73
CA LEU A 78 -5.24 -6.30 16.49
C LEU A 78 -5.14 -5.96 17.96
N ARG A 79 -3.96 -6.15 18.56
CA ARG A 79 -3.72 -5.76 19.94
C ARG A 79 -3.96 -4.26 20.16
N GLY A 80 -3.47 -3.39 19.27
CA GLY A 80 -3.74 -1.96 19.33
C GLY A 80 -5.23 -1.62 19.23
N SER A 81 -5.95 -2.20 18.27
CA SER A 81 -7.38 -1.96 18.09
C SER A 81 -8.22 -2.41 19.29
N ARG A 82 -7.83 -3.49 19.99
CA ARG A 82 -8.46 -3.89 21.26
C ARG A 82 -8.32 -2.81 22.33
N TRP A 83 -7.14 -2.21 22.46
CA TRP A 83 -6.87 -1.18 23.47
C TRP A 83 -7.68 0.09 23.22
N VAL A 84 -7.85 0.48 21.95
CA VAL A 84 -8.62 1.67 21.57
C VAL A 84 -10.13 1.35 21.45
N ARG A 85 -10.54 0.08 21.59
CA ARG A 85 -11.91 -0.41 21.36
C ARG A 85 -12.44 -0.03 19.97
N VAL A 86 -11.57 -0.09 18.97
CA VAL A 86 -11.90 0.20 17.57
C VAL A 86 -12.17 -1.10 16.83
N VAL A 87 -13.13 -1.06 15.90
CA VAL A 87 -13.43 -2.14 14.98
C VAL A 87 -12.25 -2.31 14.01
N PRO A 88 -11.64 -3.50 13.93
CA PRO A 88 -10.50 -3.72 13.05
C PRO A 88 -10.96 -3.68 11.59
N ASP A 89 -10.10 -3.19 10.70
CA ASP A 89 -10.37 -3.16 9.27
C ASP A 89 -10.35 -4.58 8.70
N ARG A 90 -11.45 -4.96 8.02
CA ARG A 90 -11.73 -6.28 7.47
C ARG A 90 -10.57 -6.83 6.62
N ARG A 91 -9.87 -5.97 5.88
CA ARG A 91 -8.73 -6.35 5.02
C ARG A 91 -7.60 -7.05 5.78
N TRP A 92 -7.32 -6.62 7.01
CA TRP A 92 -6.27 -7.23 7.83
C TRP A 92 -6.73 -8.54 8.46
N VAL A 93 -8.02 -8.63 8.77
CA VAL A 93 -8.64 -9.74 9.46
C VAL A 93 -8.91 -10.93 8.53
N GLU A 94 -9.24 -10.68 7.26
CA GLU A 94 -9.52 -11.71 6.25
C GLU A 94 -8.38 -12.73 6.08
N HIS A 95 -7.14 -12.30 6.32
CA HIS A 95 -5.94 -13.13 6.19
C HIS A 95 -5.72 -14.07 7.39
N LEU A 96 -6.48 -13.91 8.48
CA LEU A 96 -6.36 -14.72 9.68
C LEU A 96 -7.00 -16.09 9.51
N ARG A 97 -6.49 -17.05 10.29
CA ARG A 97 -7.10 -18.38 10.39
C ARG A 97 -8.35 -18.32 11.27
N VAL A 98 -9.30 -19.23 11.04
CA VAL A 98 -10.54 -19.35 11.83
C VAL A 98 -10.26 -19.37 13.34
N ARG A 99 -9.26 -20.16 13.79
CA ARG A 99 -8.85 -20.20 15.20
C ARG A 99 -8.38 -18.86 15.75
N GLU A 100 -7.71 -18.04 14.93
CA GLU A 100 -7.23 -16.72 15.34
C GLU A 100 -8.39 -15.72 15.40
N LEU A 101 -9.39 -15.84 14.52
CA LEU A 101 -10.62 -15.05 14.56
C LEU A 101 -11.43 -15.35 15.82
N MET A 102 -11.64 -16.63 16.14
CA MET A 102 -12.33 -17.05 17.37
C MET A 102 -11.63 -16.50 18.62
N ALA A 103 -10.30 -16.62 18.70
CA ALA A 103 -9.52 -16.08 19.80
C ALA A 103 -9.60 -14.54 19.91
N GLU A 104 -9.76 -13.84 18.78
CA GLU A 104 -9.96 -12.39 18.77
C GLU A 104 -11.37 -12.00 19.26
N LEU A 105 -12.40 -12.75 18.87
CA LEU A 105 -13.77 -12.58 19.33
C LEU A 105 -13.88 -12.85 20.85
N GLU A 106 -13.31 -13.96 21.34
CA GLU A 106 -13.23 -14.27 22.77
C GLU A 106 -12.55 -13.17 23.56
N ALA A 107 -11.41 -12.68 23.07
CA ALA A 107 -10.67 -11.63 23.76
C ALA A 107 -11.39 -10.28 23.79
N ARG A 108 -12.39 -10.08 22.92
CA ARG A 108 -13.28 -8.93 22.91
C ARG A 108 -14.59 -9.19 23.65
N GLY A 109 -14.82 -10.42 24.13
CA GLY A 109 -16.05 -10.83 24.79
C GLY A 109 -17.25 -10.94 23.84
N ILE A 110 -17.00 -11.16 22.55
CA ILE A 110 -18.04 -11.33 21.53
C ILE A 110 -18.33 -12.82 21.39
N GLY A 111 -19.59 -13.21 21.58
CA GLY A 111 -20.04 -14.58 21.37
C GLY A 111 -20.08 -14.94 19.89
N TYR A 112 -19.72 -16.17 19.55
CA TYR A 112 -19.65 -16.66 18.17
C TYR A 112 -20.24 -18.09 18.02
N SER A 113 -21.09 -18.51 18.96
CA SER A 113 -21.74 -19.84 18.94
C SER A 113 -22.55 -20.11 17.67
N ASP A 114 -23.07 -19.04 17.07
CA ASP A 114 -23.98 -19.11 15.93
C ASP A 114 -23.26 -18.87 14.59
N CYS A 115 -21.94 -18.66 14.62
CA CYS A 115 -21.10 -18.47 13.45
C CYS A 115 -20.62 -19.82 12.91
N VAL A 116 -21.14 -20.24 11.75
CA VAL A 116 -20.78 -21.51 11.10
C VAL A 116 -19.66 -21.29 10.10
N GLU A 117 -19.73 -20.16 9.38
CA GLU A 117 -18.79 -19.83 8.34
C GLU A 117 -17.71 -18.85 8.82
N LYS A 118 -16.59 -18.83 8.09
CA LYS A 118 -15.54 -17.85 8.34
C LYS A 118 -16.06 -16.42 8.13
N GLU A 119 -17.01 -16.24 7.21
CA GLU A 119 -17.61 -14.95 6.91
C GLU A 119 -18.42 -14.42 8.10
N ASP A 120 -19.22 -15.27 8.74
CA ASP A 120 -19.96 -14.94 9.96
C ASP A 120 -19.02 -14.39 11.07
N LEU A 121 -17.85 -15.01 11.24
CA LEU A 121 -16.84 -14.56 12.21
C LEU A 121 -16.24 -13.20 11.83
N LEU A 122 -16.05 -12.95 10.54
CA LEU A 122 -15.56 -11.66 10.04
C LEU A 122 -16.60 -10.57 10.22
N GLU A 123 -17.87 -10.86 9.98
CA GLU A 123 -18.97 -9.92 10.19
C GLU A 123 -19.18 -9.62 11.66
N ALA A 124 -19.10 -10.62 12.53
CA ALA A 124 -19.17 -10.42 13.98
C ALA A 124 -18.03 -9.51 14.49
N LEU A 125 -16.84 -9.59 13.88
CA LEU A 125 -15.67 -8.81 14.31
C LEU A 125 -15.59 -7.42 13.68
N CYS A 126 -15.91 -7.29 12.39
CA CYS A 126 -15.69 -6.09 11.60
C CYS A 126 -16.98 -5.34 11.25
N GLY A 127 -18.14 -5.94 11.51
CA GLY A 127 -19.43 -5.48 11.02
C GLY A 127 -19.74 -5.96 9.58
N PRO A 128 -20.93 -5.61 9.07
CA PRO A 128 -21.38 -6.02 7.74
C PRO A 128 -20.44 -5.49 6.65
N CYS A 129 -20.22 -6.30 5.60
CA CYS A 129 -19.44 -5.86 4.45
C CYS A 129 -20.10 -4.63 3.82
N PRO A 130 -19.37 -3.53 3.53
CA PRO A 130 -19.93 -2.48 2.70
C PRO A 130 -20.26 -3.10 1.34
N ALA A 131 -21.55 -3.15 0.99
CA ALA A 131 -22.00 -3.62 -0.30
C ALA A 131 -21.17 -2.92 -1.39
N LEU A 132 -20.42 -3.70 -2.17
CA LEU A 132 -19.72 -3.16 -3.32
C LEU A 132 -20.76 -2.46 -4.20
N PRO A 133 -20.49 -1.25 -4.70
CA PRO A 133 -21.40 -0.62 -5.65
C PRO A 133 -21.60 -1.61 -6.79
N GLU A 134 -22.84 -2.03 -7.01
CA GLU A 134 -23.25 -2.89 -8.10
C GLU A 134 -22.73 -2.28 -9.40
N ARG A 135 -21.55 -2.72 -9.86
CA ARG A 135 -21.09 -2.48 -11.21
C ARG A 135 -21.96 -3.37 -12.08
N SER A 136 -23.13 -2.84 -12.38
CA SER A 136 -23.97 -3.10 -13.54
C SER A 136 -23.45 -4.25 -14.38
N ALA A 137 -24.05 -5.42 -14.20
CA ALA A 137 -24.06 -6.50 -15.18
C ALA A 137 -24.82 -6.06 -16.45
N LYS A 138 -24.31 -5.01 -17.12
CA LYS A 138 -24.78 -4.49 -18.40
C LYS A 138 -23.56 -4.24 -19.27
N GLU A 139 -22.94 -5.32 -19.71
CA GLU A 139 -22.03 -5.36 -20.87
C GLU A 139 -21.57 -6.81 -20.98
N LEU A 140 -22.36 -7.67 -21.66
CA LEU A 140 -21.89 -8.74 -22.56
C LEU A 140 -23.06 -9.68 -22.98
N HIS A 141 -24.21 -9.15 -23.39
CA HIS A 141 -25.18 -9.97 -24.10
C HIS A 141 -26.04 -9.14 -25.06
N ASP A 142 -25.38 -8.59 -26.08
CA ASP A 142 -26.00 -8.25 -27.35
C ASP A 142 -25.05 -8.76 -28.44
N ASP A 143 -25.09 -10.07 -28.68
CA ASP A 143 -24.63 -10.61 -29.96
C ASP A 143 -25.66 -10.16 -31.00
N PRO A 144 -25.32 -9.34 -32.02
CA PRO A 144 -26.21 -9.20 -33.15
C PRO A 144 -26.17 -10.53 -33.92
N GLU A 145 -27.27 -11.27 -33.81
CA GLU A 145 -27.64 -12.35 -34.72
C GLU A 145 -27.27 -11.96 -36.15
N MET A 146 -26.45 -12.80 -36.77
CA MET A 146 -26.20 -12.79 -38.19
C MET A 146 -27.53 -12.85 -38.95
N ALA A 147 -27.99 -11.69 -39.42
CA ALA A 147 -29.00 -11.63 -40.47
C ALA A 147 -28.34 -11.99 -41.81
N VAL A 148 -28.20 -13.30 -42.03
CA VAL A 148 -28.18 -13.87 -43.37
C VAL A 148 -29.57 -13.66 -43.94
N LYS A 149 -29.72 -12.67 -44.82
CA LYS A 149 -30.81 -12.60 -45.81
C LYS A 149 -30.28 -12.07 -47.13
N ASP A 150 -30.06 -13.02 -48.02
CA ASP A 150 -30.25 -13.02 -49.48
C ASP A 150 -30.74 -11.71 -50.13
N ALA A 151 -30.09 -11.32 -51.24
CA ALA A 151 -30.77 -11.11 -52.52
C ALA A 151 -29.77 -10.74 -53.63
N CYS A 152 -29.76 -11.57 -54.68
CA CYS A 152 -29.65 -11.25 -56.10
C CYS A 152 -29.26 -9.82 -56.51
N VAL A 153 -28.16 -9.67 -57.27
CA VAL A 153 -28.12 -9.41 -58.73
C VAL A 153 -26.81 -9.95 -59.28
#